data_AF-A0A7C4JNG8-F1
#
_entry.id   AF-A0A7C4JNG8-F1
#
_cell.length_a   1.000
_cell.length_b   1.000
_cell.length_c   1.000
_cell.angle_alpha   90.00
_cell.angle_beta   90.00
_cell.angle_gamma   90.00
#
_symmetry.space_group_name_H-M   'P 1'
#
loop_
_entity.id
_entity.type
_entity.pdbx_description
1 polymer ?
#
loop_
_entity_poly.entity_id
_entity_poly.type
_entity_poly.pdbx_seq_one_letter_code
_entity_poly.pdbx_strand_id
1 'polypeptide(L)'
;GFYVVASLAVVAPRYMYEQLFDIFGELNSERMLVRAVTIIPQPLAVAIAHKTPTCVVVESGHGNTQVCPISMYPIRNAVVALNRGGGAANILTSEILKDAGYGDLAKEEKLVRKVKEQIGLLPRRLEEAIDYARRNLDKVKKEVRIEGTRLRIDLGEESWTRFLIGEYVFNPGHEIFQSYFKRGMPRPSDVKIGDTYFYGMTDMAEAIIQAVERCSIEIQPHLYSKVILSGGNFNWSIPRGLEGVAATSDEKIKLMLKEKSIENIQAIVAKEPTYSVWRGCIVYGYAVPHDFKWRWERMEGWLNYA
;
A
#
# COMPACT_ATOMS: atom_id res chain seq x y z
N GLY A 1 25.44 -6.06 -22.64
CA GLY A 1 24.27 -6.28 -21.79
C GLY A 1 23.85 -5.02 -21.06
N PHE A 2 22.58 -4.98 -20.63
CA PHE A 2 21.94 -3.91 -19.86
C PHE A 2 22.34 -3.95 -18.38
N TYR A 3 22.28 -2.80 -17.72
CA TYR A 3 22.27 -2.72 -16.26
C TYR A 3 20.83 -2.75 -15.79
N VAL A 4 20.49 -3.64 -14.87
CA VAL A 4 19.12 -3.84 -14.39
C VAL A 4 19.03 -3.44 -12.93
N VAL A 5 18.07 -2.58 -12.62
CA VAL A 5 17.69 -2.28 -11.23
C VAL A 5 16.35 -2.94 -10.99
N ALA A 6 16.32 -3.92 -10.09
CA ALA A 6 15.09 -4.50 -9.61
C ALA A 6 14.75 -3.96 -8.22
N SER A 7 13.47 -4.07 -7.85
CA SER A 7 13.03 -3.76 -6.49
C SER A 7 12.22 -4.88 -5.89
N LEU A 8 12.48 -5.19 -4.63
CA LEU A 8 11.72 -6.16 -3.85
C LEU A 8 11.12 -5.48 -2.62
N ALA A 9 10.09 -6.12 -2.05
CA ALA A 9 9.58 -5.75 -0.73
C ALA A 9 10.73 -5.70 0.29
N VAL A 10 10.70 -4.77 1.25
CA VAL A 10 11.76 -4.66 2.26
C VAL A 10 11.82 -5.90 3.16
N VAL A 11 10.69 -6.60 3.27
CA VAL A 11 10.52 -7.87 3.99
C VAL A 11 10.88 -9.10 3.15
N ALA A 12 11.31 -8.93 1.89
CA ALA A 12 11.68 -10.06 1.06
C ALA A 12 12.90 -10.79 1.65
N PRO A 13 12.82 -12.11 1.88
CA PRO A 13 13.92 -12.90 2.41
C PRO A 13 15.04 -13.06 1.37
N ARG A 14 16.23 -13.41 1.85
CA ARG A 14 17.45 -13.52 1.02
C ARG A 14 17.26 -14.44 -0.20
N TYR A 15 16.58 -15.58 -0.06
CA TYR A 15 16.39 -16.50 -1.18
C TYR A 15 15.64 -15.87 -2.37
N MET A 16 14.78 -14.86 -2.14
CA MET A 16 14.10 -14.16 -3.23
C MET A 16 15.08 -13.26 -4.03
N TYR A 17 16.09 -12.71 -3.36
CA TYR A 17 17.16 -11.97 -4.04
C TYR A 17 18.03 -12.93 -4.85
N GLU A 18 18.39 -14.07 -4.27
CA GLU A 18 19.17 -15.13 -4.94
C GLU A 18 18.45 -15.62 -6.19
N GLN A 19 17.18 -16.03 -6.07
CA GLN A 19 16.37 -16.45 -7.22
C GLN A 19 16.24 -15.38 -8.29
N LEU A 20 16.10 -14.11 -7.91
CA LEU A 20 16.00 -13.03 -8.89
C LEU A 20 17.33 -12.83 -9.65
N PHE A 21 18.47 -12.94 -8.95
CA PHE A 21 19.76 -12.96 -9.61
C PHE A 21 19.93 -14.21 -10.50
N ASP A 22 19.49 -15.37 -10.06
CA ASP A 22 19.57 -16.59 -10.87
C ASP A 22 18.78 -16.44 -12.17
N ILE A 23 17.56 -15.89 -12.11
CA ILE A 23 16.74 -15.59 -13.29
C ILE A 23 17.50 -14.68 -14.28
N PHE A 24 18.15 -13.62 -13.81
CA PHE A 24 18.92 -12.74 -14.69
C PHE A 24 20.20 -13.41 -15.23
N GLY A 25 20.79 -14.33 -14.47
CA GLY A 25 21.91 -15.16 -14.94
C GLY A 25 21.48 -16.13 -16.03
N GLU A 26 20.34 -16.80 -15.85
CA GLU A 26 19.75 -17.71 -16.83
C GLU A 26 19.42 -17.00 -18.16
N LEU A 27 18.96 -15.74 -18.10
CA LEU A 27 18.73 -14.92 -19.29
C LEU A 27 19.99 -14.66 -20.12
N ASN A 28 21.19 -14.85 -19.55
CA ASN A 28 22.46 -14.73 -20.26
C ASN A 28 22.94 -16.03 -20.92
N SER A 29 22.22 -17.15 -20.76
CA SER A 29 22.65 -18.49 -21.20
C SER A 29 22.99 -18.58 -22.69
N GLU A 30 22.21 -17.91 -23.55
CA GLU A 30 22.44 -17.91 -25.01
C GLU A 30 23.26 -16.70 -25.49
N ARG A 31 23.11 -15.54 -24.84
CA ARG A 31 23.82 -14.30 -25.18
C ARG A 31 23.84 -13.35 -23.98
N MET A 32 24.89 -12.52 -23.88
CA MET A 32 25.05 -11.55 -22.78
C MET A 32 24.06 -10.37 -22.87
N LEU A 33 22.84 -10.57 -22.37
CA LEU A 33 21.76 -9.60 -22.32
C LEU A 33 21.85 -8.67 -21.11
N VAL A 34 22.15 -9.20 -19.93
CA VAL A 34 22.21 -8.47 -18.66
C VAL A 34 23.65 -8.44 -18.20
N ARG A 35 24.25 -7.25 -18.16
CA ARG A 35 25.64 -7.09 -17.72
C ARG A 35 25.74 -7.14 -16.20
N ALA A 36 24.91 -6.38 -15.51
CA ALA A 36 24.89 -6.34 -14.06
C ALA A 36 23.48 -6.08 -13.53
N VAL A 37 23.20 -6.58 -12.33
CA VAL A 37 21.93 -6.40 -11.63
C VAL A 37 22.18 -5.81 -10.25
N THR A 38 21.33 -4.89 -9.83
CA THR A 38 21.21 -4.47 -8.43
C THR A 38 19.76 -4.61 -7.97
N ILE A 39 19.55 -4.84 -6.68
CA ILE A 39 18.22 -4.98 -6.08
C ILE A 39 18.11 -4.00 -4.92
N ILE A 40 17.05 -3.20 -4.91
CA ILE A 40 16.80 -2.14 -3.93
C ILE A 40 15.44 -2.39 -3.23
N PRO A 41 15.32 -2.18 -1.90
CA PRO A 41 14.03 -2.25 -1.23
C PRO A 41 13.04 -1.21 -1.76
N GLN A 42 11.78 -1.61 -2.00
CA GLN A 42 10.71 -0.72 -2.48
C GLN A 42 10.59 0.58 -1.65
N PRO A 43 10.58 0.55 -0.29
CA PRO A 43 10.49 1.78 0.49
C PRO A 43 11.69 2.72 0.31
N LEU A 44 12.90 2.18 0.16
CA LEU A 44 14.09 2.98 -0.13
C LEU A 44 13.97 3.67 -1.49
N ALA A 45 13.45 2.97 -2.51
CA ALA A 45 13.21 3.55 -3.82
C ALA A 45 12.24 4.75 -3.72
N VAL A 46 11.16 4.62 -2.95
CA VAL A 46 10.22 5.73 -2.71
C VAL A 46 10.92 6.92 -2.05
N ALA A 47 11.71 6.71 -0.99
CA ALA A 47 12.43 7.78 -0.32
C ALA A 47 13.42 8.52 -1.26
N ILE A 48 14.12 7.77 -2.12
CA ILE A 48 15.01 8.31 -3.15
C ILE A 48 14.23 9.15 -4.16
N ALA A 49 13.10 8.64 -4.68
CA ALA A 49 12.25 9.37 -5.61
C ALA A 49 11.76 10.72 -5.02
N HIS A 50 11.55 10.74 -3.71
CA HIS A 50 11.14 11.92 -2.95
C HIS A 50 12.29 12.77 -2.41
N LYS A 51 13.55 12.41 -2.69
CA LYS A 51 14.77 13.09 -2.20
C LYS A 51 14.72 13.34 -0.70
N THR A 52 14.24 12.36 0.05
CA THR A 52 13.98 12.49 1.48
C THR A 52 14.80 11.44 2.23
N PRO A 53 15.92 11.82 2.86
CA PRO A 53 16.82 10.86 3.51
C PRO A 53 16.27 10.34 4.84
N THR A 54 15.42 11.10 5.53
CA THR A 54 14.81 10.69 6.80
C THR A 54 13.30 10.83 6.73
N CYS A 55 12.59 9.71 6.82
CA CYS A 55 11.13 9.64 6.75
C CYS A 55 10.62 8.26 7.15
N VAL A 56 9.30 8.13 7.32
CA VAL A 56 8.61 6.85 7.27
C VAL A 56 8.01 6.69 5.87
N VAL A 57 8.30 5.58 5.18
CA VAL A 57 7.58 5.21 3.96
C VAL A 57 6.54 4.16 4.28
N VAL A 58 5.29 4.43 3.91
CA VAL A 58 4.22 3.44 3.90
C VAL A 58 3.96 3.05 2.45
N GLU A 59 4.37 1.84 2.07
CA GLU A 59 4.18 1.29 0.73
C GLU A 59 3.05 0.25 0.75
N SER A 60 1.93 0.55 0.09
CA SER A 60 0.75 -0.33 0.07
C SER A 60 0.46 -0.87 -1.32
N GLY A 61 0.79 -2.15 -1.51
CA GLY A 61 0.61 -2.89 -2.76
C GLY A 61 -0.67 -3.73 -2.79
N HIS A 62 -0.75 -4.68 -3.72
CA HIS A 62 -1.93 -5.55 -3.82
C HIS A 62 -2.04 -6.53 -2.64
N GLY A 63 -0.94 -7.20 -2.28
CA GLY A 63 -0.96 -8.26 -1.26
C GLY A 63 -0.69 -7.80 0.18
N ASN A 64 0.14 -6.78 0.37
CA ASN A 64 0.53 -6.30 1.71
C ASN A 64 0.76 -4.78 1.74
N THR A 65 0.90 -4.26 2.96
CA THR A 65 1.34 -2.90 3.23
C THR A 65 2.58 -2.94 4.12
N GLN A 66 3.61 -2.18 3.78
CA GLN A 66 4.90 -2.15 4.47
C GLN A 66 5.13 -0.75 5.03
N VAL A 67 5.39 -0.65 6.33
CA VAL A 67 5.80 0.58 7.01
C VAL A 67 7.29 0.47 7.31
N CYS A 68 8.07 1.36 6.72
CA CYS A 68 9.52 1.33 6.80
C CYS A 68 10.08 2.70 7.22
N PRO A 69 10.61 2.82 8.44
CA PRO A 69 11.42 3.96 8.84
C PRO A 69 12.74 3.97 8.05
N ILE A 70 13.11 5.14 7.56
CA ILE A 70 14.32 5.37 6.78
C ILE A 70 15.09 6.50 7.44
N SER A 71 16.38 6.27 7.68
CA SER A 71 17.35 7.29 8.06
C SER A 71 18.62 7.02 7.27
N MET A 72 18.75 7.70 6.13
CA MET A 72 19.64 7.41 4.99
C MET A 72 19.37 6.05 4.32
N TYR A 73 19.11 5.00 5.11
CA TYR A 73 18.79 3.64 4.69
C TYR A 73 17.62 3.08 5.51
N PRO A 74 16.97 1.99 5.04
CA PRO A 74 15.92 1.30 5.79
C PRO A 74 16.41 0.79 7.14
N ILE A 75 15.68 1.12 8.20
CA ILE A 75 15.88 0.57 9.55
C ILE A 75 15.14 -0.77 9.61
N ARG A 76 15.81 -1.83 9.13
CA ARG A 76 15.18 -3.14 8.86
C ARG A 76 14.49 -3.78 10.08
N ASN A 77 15.08 -3.66 11.26
CA ASN A 77 14.51 -4.17 12.52
C ASN A 77 13.26 -3.38 12.98
N ALA A 78 13.05 -2.19 12.44
CA ALA A 78 11.90 -1.34 12.74
C ALA A 78 10.74 -1.49 11.72
N VAL A 79 10.90 -2.32 10.69
CA VAL A 79 9.86 -2.52 9.68
C VAL A 79 8.65 -3.21 10.31
N VAL A 80 7.46 -2.69 9.99
CA VAL A 80 6.18 -3.31 10.31
C VAL A 80 5.47 -3.64 9.01
N ALA A 81 4.99 -4.89 8.88
CA ALA A 81 4.25 -5.34 7.71
C ALA A 81 2.82 -5.70 8.09
N LEU A 82 1.88 -5.34 7.22
CA LEU A 82 0.47 -5.62 7.37
C LEU A 82 0.04 -6.65 6.33
N ASN A 83 -0.68 -7.68 6.76
CA ASN A 83 -1.21 -8.75 5.91
C ASN A 83 -2.46 -8.29 5.14
N ARG A 84 -2.41 -7.11 4.52
CA ARG A 84 -3.49 -6.55 3.72
C ARG A 84 -3.00 -5.49 2.76
N GLY A 85 -3.71 -5.38 1.64
CA GLY A 85 -3.50 -4.39 0.60
C GLY A 85 -4.74 -4.31 -0.29
N GLY A 86 -4.54 -4.05 -1.59
CA GLY A 86 -5.63 -3.85 -2.54
C GLY A 86 -6.49 -5.10 -2.77
N GLY A 87 -5.96 -6.29 -2.53
CA GLY A 87 -6.71 -7.55 -2.57
C GLY A 87 -7.76 -7.64 -1.46
N ALA A 88 -7.45 -7.14 -0.26
CA ALA A 88 -8.40 -7.12 0.86
C ALA A 88 -9.62 -6.22 0.54
N ALA A 89 -9.38 -5.06 -0.07
CA ALA A 89 -10.45 -4.20 -0.55
C ALA A 89 -11.24 -4.81 -1.73
N ASN A 90 -10.60 -5.60 -2.60
CA ASN A 90 -11.31 -6.35 -3.64
C ASN A 90 -12.28 -7.37 -3.01
N ILE A 91 -11.84 -8.13 -2.00
CA ILE A 91 -12.69 -9.11 -1.30
C ILE A 91 -13.91 -8.42 -0.70
N LEU A 92 -13.71 -7.31 0.02
CA LEU A 92 -14.83 -6.55 0.59
C LEU A 92 -15.78 -6.00 -0.49
N THR A 93 -15.22 -5.50 -1.60
CA THR A 93 -16.02 -5.01 -2.74
C THR A 93 -16.85 -6.15 -3.36
N SER A 94 -16.31 -7.38 -3.43
CA SER A 94 -17.04 -8.55 -3.89
C SER A 94 -18.25 -8.85 -2.99
N GLU A 95 -18.08 -8.78 -1.66
CA GLU A 95 -19.19 -8.95 -0.71
C GLU A 95 -20.25 -7.84 -0.86
N ILE A 96 -19.83 -6.58 -0.99
CA ILE A 96 -20.74 -5.44 -1.25
C ILE A 96 -21.53 -5.64 -2.54
N LEU A 97 -20.88 -6.14 -3.60
CA LEU A 97 -21.56 -6.42 -4.87
C LEU A 97 -22.57 -7.55 -4.75
N LYS A 98 -22.29 -8.59 -3.96
CA LYS A 98 -23.26 -9.66 -3.68
C LYS A 98 -24.48 -9.10 -2.95
N ASP A 99 -24.27 -8.24 -1.95
CA ASP A 99 -25.33 -7.60 -1.18
C ASP A 99 -26.21 -6.70 -2.05
N ALA A 100 -25.61 -6.00 -3.02
CA ALA A 100 -26.32 -5.16 -3.98
C ALA A 100 -26.96 -5.95 -5.16
N GLY A 101 -26.97 -7.28 -5.12
CA GLY A 101 -27.61 -8.12 -6.15
C GLY A 101 -26.75 -8.44 -7.37
N TYR A 102 -25.47 -8.09 -7.37
CA TYR A 102 -24.51 -8.36 -8.45
C TYR A 102 -23.63 -9.60 -8.16
N GLY A 103 -24.20 -10.63 -7.51
CA GLY A 103 -23.44 -11.79 -7.03
C GLY A 103 -22.72 -12.59 -8.11
N ASP A 104 -23.28 -12.68 -9.32
CA ASP A 104 -22.60 -13.35 -10.45
C ASP A 104 -21.41 -12.54 -10.97
N LEU A 105 -21.53 -11.22 -10.99
CA LEU A 105 -20.46 -10.31 -11.40
C LEU A 105 -19.34 -10.23 -10.36
N ALA A 106 -19.67 -10.43 -9.09
CA ALA A 106 -18.72 -10.41 -7.97
C ALA A 106 -17.67 -11.53 -8.02
N LYS A 107 -17.87 -12.54 -8.90
CA LYS A 107 -16.90 -13.63 -9.18
C LYS A 107 -15.79 -13.19 -10.12
N GLU A 108 -15.98 -12.12 -10.89
CA GLU A 108 -15.00 -11.62 -11.86
C GLU A 108 -14.03 -10.63 -11.21
N GLU A 109 -12.83 -11.10 -10.83
CA GLU A 109 -11.85 -10.29 -10.09
C GLU A 109 -11.49 -8.97 -10.80
N LYS A 110 -11.34 -8.99 -12.13
CA LYS A 110 -11.05 -7.79 -12.93
C LYS A 110 -12.18 -6.76 -12.84
N LEU A 111 -13.43 -7.22 -12.84
CA LEU A 111 -14.60 -6.36 -12.71
C LEU A 111 -14.69 -5.77 -11.30
N VAL A 112 -14.55 -6.61 -10.27
CA VAL A 112 -14.53 -6.18 -8.87
C VAL A 112 -13.46 -5.11 -8.64
N ARG A 113 -12.26 -5.30 -9.19
CA ARG A 113 -11.19 -4.30 -9.12
C ARG A 113 -11.58 -2.98 -9.81
N LYS A 114 -12.13 -3.04 -11.03
CA LYS A 114 -12.59 -1.83 -11.75
C LYS A 114 -13.67 -1.09 -10.98
N VAL A 115 -14.64 -1.81 -10.40
CA VAL A 115 -15.70 -1.22 -9.58
C VAL A 115 -15.09 -0.56 -8.35
N LYS A 116 -14.26 -1.29 -7.58
CA LYS A 116 -13.56 -0.77 -6.39
C LYS A 116 -12.86 0.56 -6.67
N GLU A 117 -12.04 0.60 -7.73
CA GLU A 117 -11.27 1.78 -8.12
C GLU A 117 -12.16 2.97 -8.53
N GLN A 118 -13.41 2.73 -8.95
CA GLN A 118 -14.35 3.79 -9.30
C GLN A 118 -15.28 4.21 -8.16
N ILE A 119 -15.76 3.30 -7.32
CA ILE A 119 -16.75 3.63 -6.28
C ILE A 119 -16.14 3.90 -4.92
N GLY A 120 -15.01 3.28 -4.58
CA GLY A 120 -14.55 3.27 -3.20
C GLY A 120 -14.22 4.66 -2.69
N LEU A 121 -14.52 4.89 -1.41
CA LEU A 121 -14.27 6.13 -0.69
C LEU A 121 -13.49 5.82 0.58
N LEU A 122 -12.69 6.77 1.02
CA LEU A 122 -12.00 6.72 2.30
C LEU A 122 -12.70 7.72 3.24
N PRO A 123 -13.27 7.30 4.38
CA PRO A 123 -13.97 8.20 5.28
C PRO A 123 -12.99 8.93 6.20
N ARG A 124 -13.31 10.18 6.56
CA ARG A 124 -12.61 10.89 7.65
C ARG A 124 -12.79 10.12 8.96
N ARG A 125 -14.05 9.89 9.32
CA ARG A 125 -14.52 9.05 10.42
C ARG A 125 -15.63 8.16 9.90
N LEU A 126 -15.53 6.86 10.17
CA LEU A 126 -16.38 5.88 9.50
C LEU A 126 -17.86 6.06 9.88
N GLU A 127 -18.17 6.13 11.17
CA GLU A 127 -19.54 6.26 11.67
C GLU A 127 -20.24 7.51 11.11
N GLU A 128 -19.59 8.66 11.20
CA GLU A 128 -20.12 9.93 10.68
C GLU A 128 -20.37 9.87 9.15
N ALA A 129 -19.47 9.24 8.40
CA ALA A 129 -19.62 9.08 6.96
C ALA A 129 -20.77 8.14 6.58
N ILE A 130 -20.99 7.06 7.34
CA ILE A 130 -22.12 6.14 7.14
C ILE A 130 -23.44 6.85 7.42
N ASP A 131 -23.53 7.56 8.55
CA ASP A 131 -24.73 8.30 8.92
C ASP A 131 -25.09 9.38 7.90
N TYR A 132 -24.07 10.12 7.42
CA TYR A 132 -24.25 11.08 6.35
C TYR A 132 -24.76 10.42 5.07
N ALA A 133 -24.15 9.30 4.67
CA ALA A 133 -24.50 8.59 3.44
C ALA A 133 -25.94 8.05 3.45
N ARG A 134 -26.38 7.51 4.59
CA ARG A 134 -27.77 7.03 4.76
C ARG A 134 -28.78 8.17 4.70
N ARG A 135 -28.46 9.35 5.23
CA ARG A 135 -29.34 10.53 5.20
C ARG A 135 -29.29 11.31 3.88
N ASN A 136 -28.23 11.15 3.10
CA ASN A 136 -27.96 11.92 1.88
C ASN A 136 -27.66 11.00 0.69
N LEU A 137 -28.54 10.03 0.44
CA LEU A 137 -28.31 8.99 -0.56
C LEU A 137 -27.94 9.55 -1.93
N ASP A 138 -28.66 10.57 -2.42
CA ASP A 138 -28.44 11.17 -3.74
C ASP A 138 -27.04 11.80 -3.91
N LYS A 139 -26.40 12.20 -2.81
CA LYS A 139 -25.03 12.76 -2.84
C LYS A 139 -23.94 11.69 -2.86
N VAL A 140 -24.25 10.50 -2.34
CA VAL A 140 -23.29 9.39 -2.22
C VAL A 140 -23.55 8.29 -3.25
N LYS A 141 -24.69 8.29 -3.92
CA LYS A 141 -24.99 7.34 -4.98
C LYS A 141 -24.08 7.55 -6.19
N LYS A 142 -23.64 6.45 -6.82
CA LYS A 142 -22.81 6.50 -8.03
C LYS A 142 -23.11 5.29 -8.93
N GLU A 143 -23.50 5.57 -10.18
CA GLU A 143 -23.56 4.57 -11.24
C GLU A 143 -22.16 4.39 -11.85
N VAL A 144 -21.69 3.15 -11.92
CA VAL A 144 -20.47 2.76 -12.63
C VAL A 144 -20.84 2.11 -13.96
N ARG A 145 -20.23 2.61 -15.04
CA ARG A 145 -20.36 2.03 -16.37
C ARG A 145 -19.09 1.28 -16.72
N ILE A 146 -19.22 0.04 -17.18
CA ILE A 146 -18.08 -0.76 -17.61
C ILE A 146 -17.85 -0.51 -19.10
N GLU A 147 -16.76 0.20 -19.40
CA GLU A 147 -16.37 0.55 -20.77
C GLU A 147 -16.34 -0.68 -21.69
N GLY A 148 -16.85 -0.50 -22.92
CA GLY A 148 -16.98 -1.57 -23.90
C GLY A 148 -18.15 -2.52 -23.67
N THR A 149 -19.00 -2.27 -22.66
CA THR A 149 -20.18 -3.09 -22.36
C THR A 149 -21.42 -2.23 -22.10
N ARG A 150 -22.59 -2.87 -22.01
CA ARG A 150 -23.83 -2.22 -21.56
C ARG A 150 -24.02 -2.29 -20.04
N LEU A 151 -23.08 -2.88 -19.31
CA LEU A 151 -23.19 -3.14 -17.89
C LEU A 151 -23.11 -1.83 -17.09
N ARG A 152 -24.06 -1.68 -16.17
CA ARG A 152 -24.15 -0.60 -15.21
C ARG A 152 -24.31 -1.17 -13.82
N ILE A 153 -23.52 -0.67 -12.88
CA ILE A 153 -23.53 -1.09 -11.49
C ILE A 153 -23.87 0.12 -10.64
N ASP A 154 -24.91 -0.02 -9.85
CA ASP A 154 -25.40 0.98 -8.91
C ASP A 154 -25.72 0.28 -7.60
N LEU A 155 -25.13 0.77 -6.50
CA LEU A 155 -25.31 0.19 -5.17
C LEU A 155 -26.65 0.56 -4.53
N GLY A 156 -27.41 1.50 -5.09
CA GLY A 156 -28.70 1.90 -4.53
C GLY A 156 -28.54 2.35 -3.07
N GLU A 157 -29.42 1.85 -2.18
CA GLU A 157 -29.39 2.14 -0.74
C GLU A 157 -28.07 1.72 -0.06
N GLU A 158 -27.33 0.76 -0.63
CA GLU A 158 -26.02 0.31 -0.12
C GLU A 158 -24.87 1.27 -0.48
N SER A 159 -25.14 2.45 -1.01
CA SER A 159 -24.10 3.44 -1.36
C SER A 159 -23.24 3.87 -0.17
N TRP A 160 -23.72 3.72 1.07
CA TRP A 160 -22.93 3.97 2.28
C TRP A 160 -21.72 3.02 2.39
N THR A 161 -21.81 1.80 1.85
CA THR A 161 -20.75 0.79 1.89
C THR A 161 -19.51 1.19 1.10
N ARG A 162 -19.61 2.21 0.22
CA ARG A 162 -18.48 2.79 -0.52
C ARG A 162 -17.35 3.22 0.42
N PHE A 163 -17.68 3.72 1.62
CA PHE A 163 -16.70 4.13 2.64
C PHE A 163 -16.00 2.95 3.33
N LEU A 164 -16.65 1.78 3.37
CA LEU A 164 -16.05 0.57 3.95
C LEU A 164 -14.84 0.10 3.14
N ILE A 165 -14.88 0.29 1.81
CA ILE A 165 -13.85 -0.17 0.88
C ILE A 165 -12.50 0.46 1.22
N GLY A 166 -12.46 1.78 1.38
CA GLY A 166 -11.24 2.50 1.78
C GLY A 166 -10.88 2.20 3.22
N GLU A 167 -11.85 2.29 4.13
CA GLU A 167 -11.61 2.10 5.56
C GLU A 167 -10.98 0.74 5.87
N TYR A 168 -11.42 -0.33 5.22
CA TYR A 168 -10.91 -1.68 5.46
C TYR A 168 -9.40 -1.83 5.21
N VAL A 169 -8.84 -1.05 4.28
CA VAL A 169 -7.39 -1.04 4.04
C VAL A 169 -6.66 -0.34 5.20
N PHE A 170 -7.20 0.77 5.69
CA PHE A 170 -6.56 1.58 6.74
C PHE A 170 -6.77 1.00 8.14
N ASN A 171 -8.01 0.64 8.46
CA ASN A 171 -8.45 0.13 9.75
C ASN A 171 -9.53 -0.97 9.56
N PRO A 172 -9.13 -2.26 9.51
CA PRO A 172 -10.08 -3.38 9.47
C PRO A 172 -10.71 -3.69 10.84
N GLY A 173 -10.33 -2.97 11.91
CA GLY A 173 -10.73 -3.23 13.29
C GLY A 173 -12.13 -2.74 13.66
N HIS A 174 -12.78 -1.95 12.80
CA HIS A 174 -14.11 -1.42 13.07
C HIS A 174 -15.16 -2.53 13.21
N GLU A 175 -16.07 -2.39 14.18
CA GLU A 175 -17.07 -3.42 14.51
C GLU A 175 -17.99 -3.80 13.34
N ILE A 176 -18.20 -2.86 12.41
CA ILE A 176 -19.01 -3.06 11.22
C ILE A 176 -18.52 -4.21 10.33
N PHE A 177 -17.21 -4.50 10.35
CA PHE A 177 -16.63 -5.61 9.59
C PHE A 177 -16.94 -6.98 10.20
N GLN A 178 -17.34 -7.04 11.48
CA GLN A 178 -17.67 -8.30 12.15
C GLN A 178 -18.85 -9.03 11.49
N SER A 179 -19.80 -8.29 10.92
CA SER A 179 -20.93 -8.88 10.18
C SER A 179 -20.44 -9.61 8.92
N TYR A 180 -19.51 -9.01 8.16
CA TYR A 180 -18.90 -9.63 6.99
C TYR A 180 -18.10 -10.88 7.36
N PHE A 181 -17.31 -10.83 8.43
CA PHE A 181 -16.54 -12.01 8.89
C PHE A 181 -17.44 -13.17 9.29
N LYS A 182 -18.54 -12.90 10.02
CA LYS A 182 -19.53 -13.93 10.41
C LYS A 182 -20.20 -14.58 9.21
N ARG A 183 -20.30 -13.86 8.08
CA ARG A 183 -20.86 -14.35 6.82
C ARG A 183 -19.85 -15.12 5.96
N GLY A 184 -18.63 -15.32 6.46
CA GLY A 184 -17.58 -16.10 5.78
C GLY A 184 -16.57 -15.27 4.99
N MET A 185 -16.63 -13.93 5.03
CA MET A 185 -15.55 -13.11 4.48
C MET A 185 -14.25 -13.38 5.26
N PRO A 186 -13.13 -13.69 4.58
CA PRO A 186 -11.86 -13.94 5.26
C PRO A 186 -11.43 -12.74 6.13
N ARG A 187 -11.26 -13.00 7.42
CA ARG A 187 -10.70 -12.01 8.36
C ARG A 187 -9.18 -11.92 8.15
N PRO A 188 -8.58 -10.71 8.10
CA PRO A 188 -7.13 -10.57 8.04
C PRO A 188 -6.51 -11.18 9.30
N SER A 189 -5.72 -12.24 9.11
CA SER A 189 -5.03 -12.93 10.20
C SER A 189 -3.57 -12.54 10.22
N ASP A 190 -2.96 -12.68 11.40
CA ASP A 190 -1.52 -12.55 11.54
C ASP A 190 -0.84 -13.75 10.87
N VAL A 191 0.17 -13.48 10.06
CA VAL A 191 0.93 -14.51 9.33
C VAL A 191 2.41 -14.26 9.56
N LYS A 192 3.16 -15.34 9.80
CA LYS A 192 4.63 -15.28 9.85
C LYS A 192 5.20 -15.89 8.57
N ILE A 193 6.01 -15.14 7.85
CA ILE A 193 6.75 -15.62 6.67
C ILE A 193 8.23 -15.40 6.93
N GLY A 194 8.98 -16.50 7.05
CA GLY A 194 10.35 -16.46 7.56
C GLY A 194 10.40 -15.81 8.95
N ASP A 195 11.20 -14.76 9.09
CA ASP A 195 11.35 -14.02 10.35
C ASP A 195 10.41 -12.80 10.46
N THR A 196 9.62 -12.52 9.43
CA THR A 196 8.72 -11.35 9.42
C THR A 196 7.31 -11.73 9.86
N TYR A 197 6.77 -10.99 10.82
CA TYR A 197 5.36 -11.01 11.17
C TYR A 197 4.59 -9.98 10.35
N PHE A 198 3.49 -10.44 9.74
CA PHE A 198 2.53 -9.62 9.02
C PHE A 198 1.26 -9.54 9.86
N TYR A 199 0.94 -8.35 10.36
CA TYR A 199 -0.23 -8.15 11.21
C TYR A 199 -1.50 -8.01 10.37
N GLY A 200 -2.54 -8.77 10.69
CA GLY A 200 -3.81 -8.73 9.97
C GLY A 200 -4.66 -7.52 10.38
N MET A 201 -4.91 -7.39 11.67
CA MET A 201 -5.91 -6.45 12.22
C MET A 201 -5.37 -5.08 12.64
N THR A 202 -4.04 -4.95 12.83
CA THR A 202 -3.39 -3.71 13.27
C THR A 202 -3.65 -2.57 12.29
N ASP A 203 -4.22 -1.45 12.73
CA ASP A 203 -4.50 -0.30 11.86
C ASP A 203 -3.20 0.37 11.33
N MET A 204 -3.30 1.16 10.25
CA MET A 204 -2.11 1.77 9.63
C MET A 204 -1.40 2.79 10.51
N ALA A 205 -2.13 3.53 11.35
CA ALA A 205 -1.51 4.51 12.24
C ALA A 205 -0.73 3.81 13.37
N GLU A 206 -1.30 2.75 13.92
CA GLU A 206 -0.62 1.87 14.86
C GLU A 206 0.65 1.25 14.26
N ALA A 207 0.58 0.80 13.00
CA ALA A 207 1.75 0.27 12.30
C ALA A 207 2.86 1.31 12.12
N ILE A 208 2.51 2.57 11.85
CA ILE A 208 3.45 3.70 11.81
C ILE A 208 4.09 3.93 13.18
N ILE A 209 3.28 3.98 14.24
CA ILE A 209 3.77 4.21 15.60
C ILE A 209 4.72 3.10 16.03
N GLN A 210 4.31 1.83 15.88
CA GLN A 210 5.15 0.69 16.23
C GLN A 210 6.47 0.67 15.45
N ALA A 211 6.45 1.08 14.18
CA ALA A 211 7.67 1.16 13.39
C ALA A 211 8.59 2.28 13.90
N VAL A 212 8.06 3.45 14.21
CA VAL A 212 8.84 4.57 14.72
C VAL A 212 9.37 4.30 16.14
N GLU A 213 8.58 3.70 17.02
CA GLU A 213 8.98 3.38 18.40
C GLU A 213 10.09 2.31 18.50
N ARG A 214 10.25 1.47 17.46
CA ARG A 214 11.39 0.55 17.33
C ARG A 214 12.70 1.26 16.97
N CYS A 215 12.66 2.54 16.64
CA CYS A 215 13.82 3.37 16.32
C CYS A 215 14.36 4.10 17.56
N SER A 216 15.61 4.57 17.50
CA SER A 216 16.19 5.38 18.59
C SER A 216 15.38 6.65 18.82
N ILE A 217 15.17 7.01 20.10
CA ILE A 217 14.33 8.16 20.52
C ILE A 217 14.73 9.45 19.81
N GLU A 218 16.03 9.66 19.61
CA GLU A 218 16.59 10.84 18.93
C GLU A 218 16.06 11.05 17.51
N ILE A 219 15.81 9.97 16.74
CA ILE A 219 15.36 10.10 15.35
C ILE A 219 13.84 10.08 15.19
N GLN A 220 13.09 9.66 16.20
CA GLN A 220 11.63 9.54 16.11
C GLN A 220 10.91 10.84 15.72
N PRO A 221 11.26 12.02 16.27
CA PRO A 221 10.65 13.28 15.83
C PRO A 221 10.88 13.56 14.34
N HIS A 222 12.06 13.22 13.83
CA HIS A 222 12.39 13.38 12.41
C HIS A 222 11.63 12.38 11.53
N LEU A 223 11.42 11.16 12.00
CA LEU A 223 10.63 10.15 11.31
C LEU A 223 9.14 10.57 11.22
N TYR A 224 8.56 11.06 12.31
CA TYR A 224 7.18 11.57 12.32
C TYR A 224 7.02 12.86 11.50
N SER A 225 8.08 13.67 11.41
CA SER A 225 8.05 14.91 10.63
C SER A 225 7.75 14.68 9.15
N LYS A 226 7.91 13.45 8.64
CA LYS A 226 7.62 13.12 7.24
C LYS A 226 7.23 11.67 7.02
N VAL A 227 5.94 11.46 6.73
CA VAL A 227 5.37 10.17 6.35
C VAL A 227 5.00 10.21 4.86
N ILE A 228 5.60 9.34 4.05
CA ILE A 228 5.37 9.27 2.60
C ILE A 228 4.49 8.05 2.32
N LEU A 229 3.31 8.28 1.76
CA LEU A 229 2.36 7.25 1.35
C LEU A 229 2.54 6.95 -0.14
N SER A 230 2.87 5.69 -0.46
CA SER A 230 3.16 5.23 -1.81
C SER A 230 2.53 3.86 -2.10
N GLY A 231 2.27 3.56 -3.37
CA GLY A 231 1.51 2.40 -3.80
C GLY A 231 0.04 2.69 -4.09
N GLY A 232 -0.59 1.76 -4.83
CA GLY A 232 -1.91 1.98 -5.43
C GLY A 232 -3.06 2.21 -4.45
N ASN A 233 -2.95 1.74 -3.20
CA ASN A 233 -4.02 1.91 -2.21
C ASN A 233 -4.03 3.29 -1.53
N PHE A 234 -3.23 4.25 -1.99
CA PHE A 234 -3.32 5.63 -1.52
C PHE A 234 -3.93 6.60 -2.54
N ASN A 235 -4.41 6.09 -3.68
CA ASN A 235 -5.09 6.86 -4.72
C ASN A 235 -6.59 7.09 -4.43
N TRP A 236 -6.93 7.48 -3.20
CA TRP A 236 -8.31 7.85 -2.84
C TRP A 236 -8.57 9.32 -3.15
N SER A 237 -9.61 9.58 -3.93
CA SER A 237 -10.04 10.94 -4.28
C SER A 237 -11.32 11.31 -3.56
N ILE A 238 -11.49 12.59 -3.29
CA ILE A 238 -12.70 13.14 -2.68
C ILE A 238 -13.62 13.63 -3.80
N PRO A 239 -14.80 13.01 -4.01
CA PRO A 239 -15.79 13.55 -4.92
C PRO A 239 -16.32 14.89 -4.42
N ARG A 240 -16.66 15.78 -5.35
CA ARG A 240 -17.25 17.08 -5.04
C ARG A 240 -18.49 16.93 -4.17
N GLY A 241 -18.55 17.67 -3.07
CA GLY A 241 -19.68 17.66 -2.13
C GLY A 241 -19.58 16.61 -1.02
N LEU A 242 -18.50 15.83 -0.97
CA LEU A 242 -18.20 14.87 0.10
C LEU A 242 -16.99 15.26 0.95
N GLU A 243 -16.47 16.47 0.81
CA GLU A 243 -15.27 16.96 1.52
C GLU A 243 -15.41 16.91 3.05
N GLY A 244 -16.64 17.01 3.56
CA GLY A 244 -16.93 16.91 5.00
C GLY A 244 -16.86 15.50 5.58
N VAL A 245 -16.93 14.45 4.75
CA VAL A 245 -17.04 13.05 5.21
C VAL A 245 -16.02 12.10 4.58
N ALA A 246 -15.51 12.42 3.40
CA ALA A 246 -14.44 11.70 2.73
C ALA A 246 -13.07 12.36 3.01
N ALA A 247 -12.01 11.59 2.87
CA ALA A 247 -10.64 11.99 3.11
C ALA A 247 -9.73 11.53 1.97
N THR A 248 -8.68 12.29 1.73
CA THR A 248 -7.47 11.77 1.08
C THR A 248 -6.69 10.88 2.05
N SER A 249 -5.74 10.10 1.52
CA SER A 249 -4.97 9.16 2.35
C SER A 249 -4.11 9.85 3.40
N ASP A 250 -3.49 10.97 3.06
CA ASP A 250 -2.68 11.72 4.02
C ASP A 250 -3.54 12.38 5.10
N GLU A 251 -4.73 12.89 4.75
CA GLU A 251 -5.69 13.39 5.74
C GLU A 251 -6.13 12.27 6.70
N LYS A 252 -6.48 11.08 6.18
CA LYS A 252 -6.88 9.95 7.01
C LYS A 252 -5.76 9.53 7.97
N ILE A 253 -4.52 9.40 7.49
CA ILE A 253 -3.37 9.05 8.34
C ILE A 253 -3.13 10.12 9.40
N LYS A 254 -3.19 11.41 9.05
CA LYS A 254 -3.09 12.51 10.03
C LYS A 254 -4.17 12.42 11.10
N LEU A 255 -5.42 12.14 10.73
CA LEU A 255 -6.52 11.97 11.68
C LEU A 255 -6.30 10.78 12.62
N MET A 256 -5.99 9.60 12.07
CA MET A 256 -5.78 8.38 12.86
C MET A 256 -4.57 8.49 13.81
N LEU A 257 -3.49 9.13 13.38
CA LEU A 257 -2.33 9.36 14.24
C LEU A 257 -2.61 10.39 15.35
N LYS A 258 -3.39 11.44 15.04
CA LYS A 258 -3.84 12.42 16.03
C LYS A 258 -4.72 11.78 17.11
N GLU A 259 -5.59 10.84 16.73
CA GLU A 259 -6.41 10.06 17.67
C GLU A 259 -5.54 9.21 18.64
N LYS A 260 -4.29 8.93 18.26
CA LYS A 260 -3.29 8.22 19.07
C LYS A 260 -2.26 9.17 19.71
N SER A 261 -2.60 10.44 19.87
CA SER A 261 -1.75 11.46 20.52
C SER A 261 -0.40 11.74 19.83
N ILE A 262 -0.27 11.40 18.54
CA ILE A 262 0.88 11.82 17.74
C ILE A 262 0.50 13.08 16.97
N GLU A 263 1.19 14.18 17.26
CA GLU A 263 0.95 15.50 16.66
C GLU A 263 2.09 15.91 15.71
N ASN A 264 1.89 17.01 14.97
CA ASN A 264 2.89 17.62 14.09
C ASN A 264 3.41 16.72 12.95
N ILE A 265 2.57 15.80 12.45
CA ILE A 265 2.93 14.88 11.36
C ILE A 265 2.73 15.54 9.99
N GLN A 266 3.75 15.44 9.13
CA GLN A 266 3.60 15.73 7.71
C GLN A 266 3.40 14.42 6.93
N ALA A 267 2.15 13.96 6.82
CA ALA A 267 1.81 12.91 5.87
C ALA A 267 1.63 13.51 4.47
N ILE A 268 2.22 12.88 3.45
CA ILE A 268 2.07 13.23 2.05
C ILE A 268 1.80 11.98 1.22
N VAL A 269 0.88 12.08 0.26
CA VAL A 269 0.73 11.07 -0.79
C VAL A 269 1.73 11.39 -1.90
N ALA A 270 2.42 10.36 -2.40
CA ALA A 270 3.28 10.54 -3.57
C ALA A 270 2.47 11.07 -4.77
N LYS A 271 3.07 11.90 -5.63
CA LYS A 271 2.34 12.51 -6.77
C LYS A 271 1.72 11.46 -7.69
N GLU A 272 2.44 10.36 -7.90
CA GLU A 272 2.00 9.19 -8.65
C GLU A 272 2.36 7.93 -7.86
N PRO A 273 1.56 7.56 -6.84
CA PRO A 273 1.91 6.51 -5.88
C PRO A 273 2.27 5.17 -6.51
N THR A 274 1.67 4.84 -7.65
CA THR A 274 1.92 3.58 -8.37
C THR A 274 3.27 3.55 -9.09
N TYR A 275 3.89 4.71 -9.35
CA TYR A 275 5.16 4.81 -10.10
C TYR A 275 6.36 5.23 -9.23
N SER A 276 6.15 5.57 -7.96
CA SER A 276 7.20 6.06 -7.06
C SER A 276 8.38 5.11 -6.92
N VAL A 277 8.12 3.80 -6.73
CA VAL A 277 9.17 2.78 -6.63
C VAL A 277 10.02 2.75 -7.90
N TRP A 278 9.39 2.70 -9.07
CA TRP A 278 10.09 2.64 -10.35
C TRP A 278 10.96 3.88 -10.60
N ARG A 279 10.46 5.08 -10.26
CA ARG A 279 11.25 6.32 -10.34
C ARG A 279 12.47 6.27 -9.43
N GLY A 280 12.30 5.74 -8.22
CA GLY A 280 13.37 5.52 -7.26
C GLY A 280 14.46 4.59 -7.79
N CYS A 281 14.05 3.48 -8.42
CA CYS A 281 14.97 2.53 -9.03
C CYS A 281 15.83 3.17 -10.12
N ILE A 282 15.24 4.01 -10.98
CA ILE A 282 16.00 4.73 -12.02
C ILE A 282 17.05 5.64 -11.40
N VAL A 283 16.67 6.45 -10.41
CA VAL A 283 17.58 7.37 -9.74
C VAL A 283 18.69 6.60 -9.01
N TYR A 284 18.36 5.50 -8.34
CA TYR A 284 19.32 4.64 -7.67
C TYR A 284 20.32 4.02 -8.66
N GLY A 285 19.84 3.38 -9.73
CA GLY A 285 20.71 2.77 -10.74
C GLY A 285 21.63 3.75 -11.45
N TYR A 286 21.17 4.99 -11.64
CA TYR A 286 22.00 6.06 -12.20
C TYR A 286 23.11 6.52 -11.23
N ALA A 287 22.84 6.52 -9.93
CA ALA A 287 23.75 7.07 -8.92
C ALA A 287 24.75 6.07 -8.35
N VAL A 288 24.44 4.76 -8.33
CA VAL A 288 25.32 3.74 -7.73
C VAL A 288 26.53 3.49 -8.63
N PRO A 289 27.77 3.70 -8.14
CA PRO A 289 28.98 3.46 -8.91
C PRO A 289 29.08 2.02 -9.44
N HIS A 290 29.56 1.86 -10.68
CA HIS A 290 29.63 0.55 -11.34
C HIS A 290 30.63 -0.43 -10.67
N ASP A 291 31.62 0.09 -9.95
CA ASP A 291 32.60 -0.68 -9.20
C ASP A 291 32.11 -1.07 -7.79
N PHE A 292 30.94 -0.56 -7.37
CA PHE A 292 30.31 -0.92 -6.11
C PHE A 292 29.68 -2.32 -6.18
N LYS A 293 30.49 -3.35 -5.91
CA LYS A 293 30.09 -4.76 -6.00
C LYS A 293 29.05 -5.16 -4.97
N TRP A 294 28.17 -6.09 -5.35
CA TRP A 294 27.15 -6.66 -4.46
C TRP A 294 27.77 -7.27 -3.20
N ARG A 295 27.19 -6.94 -2.04
CA ARG A 295 27.56 -7.50 -0.74
C ARG A 295 26.32 -8.02 -0.02
N TRP A 296 26.29 -9.31 0.28
CA TRP A 296 25.16 -9.96 0.93
C TRP A 296 24.93 -9.47 2.37
N GLU A 297 25.97 -9.02 3.06
CA GLU A 297 25.87 -8.50 4.43
C GLU A 297 25.07 -7.19 4.48
N ARG A 298 25.15 -6.41 3.40
CA ARG A 298 24.49 -5.11 3.28
C ARG A 298 23.28 -5.13 2.35
N MET A 299 23.16 -6.15 1.50
CA MET A 299 22.14 -6.31 0.47
C MET A 299 22.13 -5.11 -0.49
N GLU A 300 23.32 -4.67 -0.94
CA GLU A 300 23.52 -3.53 -1.83
C GLU A 300 24.69 -3.77 -2.79
N GLY A 301 24.71 -3.03 -3.91
CA GLY A 301 25.75 -3.08 -4.93
C GLY A 301 25.30 -3.73 -6.24
N TRP A 302 26.24 -3.91 -7.16
CA TRP A 302 26.02 -4.55 -8.45
C TRP A 302 26.55 -5.98 -8.45
N LEU A 303 25.70 -6.95 -8.77
CA LEU A 303 26.11 -8.30 -9.14
C LEU A 303 26.42 -8.29 -10.64
N ASN A 304 27.68 -8.50 -11.00
CA ASN A 304 28.14 -8.49 -12.39
C ASN A 304 28.17 -9.91 -12.95
N TYR A 305 27.63 -10.11 -14.16
CA TYR A 305 27.66 -11.37 -14.90
C TYR A 305 28.72 -11.38 -16.00
N ALA A 306 29.34 -10.23 -16.27
CA ALA A 306 30.41 -10.06 -17.26
C ALA A 306 31.80 -10.05 -16.61
#